data_AF-A0A4D4L6G6-F1
#
_entry.id   AF-A0A4D4L6G6-F1
#
_cell.length_a   1.000
_cell.length_b   1.000
_cell.length_c   1.000
_cell.angle_alpha   90.00
_cell.angle_beta   90.00
_cell.angle_gamma   90.00
#
_symmetry.space_group_name_H-M   'P 1'
#
loop_
_entity.id
_entity.type
_entity.pdbx_description
1 polymer ?
#
loop_
_entity_poly.entity_id
_entity_poly.type
_entity_poly.pdbx_seq_one_letter_code
_entity_poly.pdbx_strand_id
1 'polypeptide(L)'
;MFEAVEELIGEHADLEKRLADPAVHADQREARRLNKRYAELTPVITAYRAWKQAGDDIETARELAQDDPTSWTRSRSWSRAANS
;
A
#
# COMPACT_ATOMS: atom_id res chain seq x y z
N MET A 1 -17.31 -0.60 -1.53
CA MET A 1 -16.83 -0.21 -2.89
C MET A 1 -15.69 -1.09 -3.40
N PHE A 2 -14.86 -1.71 -2.53
CA PHE A 2 -13.79 -2.62 -2.94
C PHE A 2 -13.86 -4.01 -2.26
N GLU A 3 -15.05 -4.53 -1.98
CA GLU A 3 -15.26 -5.82 -1.29
C GLU A 3 -14.50 -6.98 -1.98
N ALA A 4 -14.49 -7.01 -3.31
CA ALA A 4 -13.71 -7.98 -4.06
C ALA A 4 -12.20 -7.90 -3.79
N VAL A 5 -11.65 -6.71 -3.51
CA VAL A 5 -10.23 -6.57 -3.16
C VAL A 5 -9.95 -7.08 -1.76
N GLU A 6 -10.90 -6.94 -0.83
CA GLU A 6 -10.77 -7.51 0.52
C GLU A 6 -10.73 -9.04 0.49
N GLU A 7 -11.54 -9.67 -0.38
CA GLU A 7 -11.45 -11.11 -0.64
C GLU A 7 -10.08 -11.52 -1.19
N LEU A 8 -9.52 -10.74 -2.14
CA LEU A 8 -8.18 -11.00 -2.68
C LEU A 8 -7.07 -10.82 -1.63
N ILE A 9 -7.23 -9.91 -0.67
CA ILE A 9 -6.32 -9.77 0.47
C ILE A 9 -6.36 -11.03 1.35
N GLY A 10 -7.56 -11.54 1.62
CA GLY A 10 -7.73 -12.81 2.35
C GLY A 10 -7.07 -13.98 1.63
N GLU A 11 -7.32 -14.11 0.31
CA GLU A 11 -6.68 -15.13 -0.52
C GLU A 11 -5.14 -15.03 -0.49
N HIS A 12 -4.61 -13.81 -0.63
CA HIS A 12 -3.16 -13.57 -0.59
C HIS A 12 -2.53 -13.97 0.75
N ALA A 13 -3.20 -13.68 1.86
CA ALA A 13 -2.74 -14.10 3.20
C ALA A 13 -2.77 -15.63 3.35
N ASP A 14 -3.77 -16.31 2.79
CA ASP A 14 -3.83 -17.77 2.83
C ASP A 14 -2.78 -18.42 1.92
N LEU A 15 -2.48 -17.82 0.76
CA LEU A 15 -1.36 -18.23 -0.09
C LEU A 15 -0.02 -18.06 0.62
N GLU A 16 0.18 -16.95 1.34
CA GLU A 16 1.39 -16.70 2.14
C GLU A 16 1.59 -17.78 3.20
N LYS A 17 0.54 -18.11 3.97
CA LYS A 17 0.58 -19.19 4.97
C LYS A 17 0.94 -20.54 4.36
N ARG A 18 0.35 -20.87 3.21
CA ARG A 18 0.62 -22.14 2.50
C ARG A 18 2.03 -22.18 1.94
N LEU A 19 2.53 -21.07 1.39
CA LEU A 19 3.89 -20.97 0.88
C LEU A 19 4.95 -21.02 1.98
N ALA A 20 4.59 -20.72 3.24
CA ALA A 20 5.48 -20.88 4.38
C ALA A 20 5.62 -22.34 4.86
N ASP A 21 4.73 -23.25 4.42
CA ASP A 21 4.79 -24.68 4.78
C ASP A 21 5.88 -25.41 3.97
N PRO A 22 6.92 -25.98 4.63
CA PRO A 22 7.96 -26.75 3.95
C PRO A 22 7.42 -27.94 3.13
N ALA A 23 6.28 -28.52 3.52
CA ALA A 23 5.65 -29.62 2.80
C ALA A 23 5.20 -29.21 1.38
N VAL A 24 4.81 -27.94 1.19
CA VAL A 24 4.45 -27.41 -0.13
C VAL A 24 5.66 -27.37 -1.07
N HIS A 25 6.88 -27.20 -0.53
CA HIS A 25 8.10 -27.20 -1.34
C HIS A 25 8.57 -28.60 -1.74
N ALA A 26 8.01 -29.66 -1.14
CA ALA A 26 8.24 -31.03 -1.60
C ALA A 26 7.60 -31.29 -2.98
N ASP A 27 6.51 -30.60 -3.30
CA ASP A 27 5.93 -30.59 -4.65
C ASP A 27 6.24 -29.26 -5.36
N GLN A 28 7.27 -29.30 -6.21
CA GLN A 28 7.71 -28.15 -6.99
C GLN A 28 6.64 -27.61 -7.95
N ARG A 29 5.68 -28.43 -8.41
CA ARG A 29 4.60 -27.95 -9.30
C ARG A 29 3.59 -27.14 -8.50
N GLU A 30 3.18 -27.65 -7.34
CA GLU A 30 2.26 -26.93 -6.46
C GLU A 30 2.89 -25.64 -5.93
N ALA A 31 4.15 -25.68 -5.49
CA ALA A 31 4.88 -24.48 -5.06
C ALA A 31 4.92 -23.39 -6.14
N ARG A 32 5.18 -23.76 -7.42
CA ARG A 32 5.17 -22.81 -8.54
C ARG A 32 3.78 -22.24 -8.80
N ARG A 33 2.73 -23.06 -8.70
CA ARG A 33 1.35 -22.63 -8.89
C ARG A 33 0.94 -21.59 -7.84
N LEU A 34 1.25 -21.87 -6.58
CA LEU A 34 0.95 -20.96 -5.46
C LEU A 34 1.75 -19.66 -5.56
N ASN A 35 3.05 -19.74 -5.86
CA ASN A 35 3.89 -18.55 -6.06
C ASN A 35 3.39 -17.67 -7.21
N LYS A 36 2.94 -18.28 -8.33
CA LYS A 36 2.39 -17.52 -9.45
C LYS A 36 1.15 -16.72 -9.03
N ARG A 37 0.21 -17.37 -8.35
CA ARG A 37 -1.00 -16.68 -7.87
C ARG A 37 -0.68 -15.59 -6.85
N TYR A 38 0.23 -15.86 -5.90
CA TYR A 38 0.69 -14.87 -4.93
C TYR A 38 1.27 -13.62 -5.63
N ALA A 39 2.11 -13.83 -6.65
CA ALA A 39 2.70 -12.74 -7.44
C ALA A 39 1.65 -11.97 -8.26
N GLU A 40 0.61 -12.63 -8.76
CA GLU A 40 -0.51 -11.98 -9.46
C GLU A 40 -1.33 -11.06 -8.55
N LEU A 41 -1.55 -11.45 -7.28
CA LEU A 41 -2.35 -10.67 -6.33
C LEU A 41 -1.58 -9.50 -5.70
N THR A 42 -0.28 -9.68 -5.50
CA THR A 42 0.60 -8.68 -4.85
C THR A 42 0.45 -7.25 -5.42
N PRO A 43 0.52 -6.99 -6.74
CA PRO A 43 0.41 -5.63 -7.28
C PRO A 43 -0.99 -5.02 -7.08
N VAL A 44 -2.06 -5.82 -7.17
CA VAL A 44 -3.45 -5.35 -6.95
C VAL A 44 -3.63 -4.88 -5.51
N ILE A 45 -3.19 -5.70 -4.56
CA ILE A 45 -3.25 -5.39 -3.12
C ILE A 45 -2.40 -4.17 -2.79
N THR A 46 -1.20 -4.07 -3.39
CA THR A 46 -0.30 -2.94 -3.19
C THR A 46 -0.94 -1.63 -3.66
N ALA A 47 -1.54 -1.62 -4.87
CA ALA A 47 -2.23 -0.44 -5.39
C ALA A 47 -3.42 -0.03 -4.51
N TYR A 48 -4.21 -0.99 -4.02
CA TYR A 48 -5.32 -0.72 -3.11
C TYR A 48 -4.87 -0.11 -1.77
N ARG A 49 -3.82 -0.66 -1.16
CA ARG A 49 -3.26 -0.11 0.08
C ARG A 49 -2.73 1.31 -0.11
N ALA A 50 -2.07 1.58 -1.22
CA ALA A 50 -1.59 2.92 -1.57
C ALA A 50 -2.75 3.91 -1.77
N TRP A 51 -3.82 3.50 -2.44
CA TRP A 51 -5.03 4.31 -2.59
C TRP A 51 -5.66 4.64 -1.23
N LYS A 52 -5.78 3.66 -0.34
CA LYS A 52 -6.34 3.86 1.01
C LYS A 52 -5.50 4.85 1.81
N GLN A 53 -4.18 4.67 1.83
CA GLN A 53 -3.27 5.58 2.52
C GLN A 53 -3.36 7.01 1.98
N ALA A 54 -3.42 7.18 0.65
CA ALA A 54 -3.58 8.51 0.06
C ALA A 54 -4.89 9.19 0.48
N GLY A 55 -5.96 8.42 0.69
CA GLY A 55 -7.22 8.91 1.26
C GLY A 55 -7.04 9.42 2.70
N ASP A 56 -6.43 8.61 3.55
CA ASP A 56 -6.16 8.94 4.95
C ASP A 56 -5.23 10.17 5.08
N ASP A 57 -4.22 10.28 4.21
CA ASP A 57 -3.29 11.42 4.15
C ASP A 57 -4.01 12.72 3.76
N ILE A 58 -4.97 12.67 2.84
CA ILE A 58 -5.78 13.83 2.44
C ILE A 58 -6.67 14.29 3.60
N GLU A 59 -7.28 13.35 4.33
CA GLU A 59 -8.09 13.66 5.50
C GLU A 59 -7.23 14.33 6.58
N THR A 60 -6.08 13.74 6.92
CA THR A 60 -5.11 14.31 7.86
C THR A 60 -4.66 15.71 7.44
N ALA A 61 -4.33 15.91 6.15
CA ALA A 61 -3.92 17.22 5.64
C ALA A 61 -5.04 18.27 5.74
N ARG A 62 -6.31 17.86 5.59
CA ARG A 62 -7.47 18.75 5.75
C ARG A 62 -7.70 19.14 7.20
N GLU A 63 -7.48 18.24 8.15
CA GLU A 63 -7.55 18.54 9.58
C GLU A 63 -6.43 19.52 9.98
N LEU A 64 -5.19 19.23 9.58
CA LEU A 64 -4.04 20.12 9.84
C LEU A 64 -4.21 21.51 9.22
N ALA A 65 -4.79 21.62 8.02
CA ALA A 65 -5.06 22.90 7.38
C ALA A 65 -6.16 23.72 8.08
N GLN A 66 -7.07 23.06 8.78
CA GLN A 66 -8.10 23.72 9.60
C GLN A 66 -7.51 24.20 10.93
N ASP A 67 -6.55 23.46 11.49
CA ASP A 67 -5.94 23.77 12.78
C ASP A 67 -4.74 24.76 12.70
N ASP A 68 -4.03 24.86 11.56
CA ASP A 68 -3.01 25.90 11.34
C ASP A 68 -2.85 26.30 9.85
N PRO A 69 -3.52 27.38 9.37
CA PRO A 69 -3.38 27.87 8.00
C PRO A 69 -1.99 28.46 7.67
N THR A 70 -1.07 28.57 8.64
CA THR A 70 0.24 29.22 8.48
C THR A 70 1.35 28.27 7.98
N SER A 71 1.14 26.95 8.09
CA SER A 71 2.20 25.95 7.89
C SER A 71 2.80 25.90 6.47
N TRP A 72 2.05 26.30 5.43
CA TRP A 72 2.54 26.32 4.04
C TRP A 72 3.23 27.64 3.63
N THR A 73 3.05 28.73 4.40
CA THR A 73 3.50 30.07 3.98
C THR A 73 5.02 30.25 4.06
N ARG A 74 5.75 29.44 4.86
CA ARG A 74 7.23 29.52 4.95
C ARG A 74 8.00 28.82 3.82
N SER A 75 7.37 28.00 2.98
CA SER A 75 8.09 27.33 1.89
C SER A 75 8.36 28.23 0.69
N ARG A 76 7.73 29.42 0.59
CA ARG A 76 7.99 30.41 -0.47
C ARG A 76 9.10 31.42 -0.15
N SER A 77 9.57 31.52 1.10
CA SER A 77 10.63 32.47 1.48
C SER A 77 12.05 31.90 1.33
N TRP A 78 12.22 30.58 1.33
CA TRP A 78 13.55 29.94 1.22
C TRP A 78 14.18 30.01 -0.18
N SER A 79 13.41 30.21 -1.26
CA SER A 79 13.98 30.38 -2.60
C SER A 79 14.46 31.80 -2.92
N ARG A 80 14.12 32.81 -2.09
CA ARG A 80 14.57 34.20 -2.32
C ARG A 80 15.79 34.61 -1.50
N ALA A 81 16.03 33.94 -0.36
CA ALA A 81 17.18 34.21 0.50
C ALA A 81 18.45 33.43 0.12
N ALA A 82 18.34 32.37 -0.71
CA ALA A 82 19.48 31.56 -1.14
C ALA A 82 20.18 32.10 -2.41
N ASN A 83 19.75 33.25 -2.94
CA ASN A 83 20.30 33.86 -4.16
C ASN A 83 20.68 35.34 -3.97
N SER A 84 20.99 35.75 -2.73
CA SER A 84 21.48 37.09 -2.35
C SER A 84 22.73 36.97 -1.48
#